data_AF-A0A0S8JD61-F1
#
_entry.id   AF-A0A0S8JD61-F1
#
_cell.length_a   1.000
_cell.length_b   1.000
_cell.length_c   1.000
_cell.angle_alpha   90.00
_cell.angle_beta   90.00
_cell.angle_gamma   90.00
#
_symmetry.space_group_name_H-M   'P 1'
#
loop_
_entity.id
_entity.type
_entity.pdbx_description
1 polymer ?
#
loop_
_entity_poly.entity_id
_entity_poly.type
_entity_poly.pdbx_seq_one_letter_code
_entity_poly.pdbx_strand_id
1 'polypeptide(L)'
;MEKNRKFDPGTVLPFFKQSQVETDCIPVGNGVRVGIERVYHPETGIGGVYGTWGDSYDNQALVGLLEHHFGGPFPEKDLMNLSPLGFFHRHHVLDLSDEENLMLEVEVGARFLREAARTCGWSPEDIEGVFIGMTGPLADDYTERIAQKAGIPEKALKVSVHKACDSSMGALHLVLNPDLAVHKNLERNIATEMYGKKVLVGGIEGLSRFVQGSLDKSALQLFGNGAGVIGLIPGRSMKFLVGKAHEVYDENGVLMISMLYPHSGRRENDGSMVKVSQAGV
;
A
#
# COMPACT_ATOMS: atom_id res chain seq x y z
N MET A 1 -7.75 17.81 -24.73
CA MET A 1 -7.72 18.75 -23.59
C MET A 1 -9.02 18.59 -22.84
N GLU A 2 -9.07 17.65 -21.89
CA GLU A 2 -10.21 17.54 -20.98
C GLU A 2 -10.20 18.76 -20.04
N LYS A 3 -11.34 19.45 -19.98
CA LYS A 3 -11.55 20.60 -19.11
C LYS A 3 -11.28 20.18 -17.67
N ASN A 4 -10.49 20.98 -16.94
CA ASN A 4 -10.34 20.94 -15.48
C ASN A 4 -11.70 20.68 -14.83
N ARG A 5 -11.99 19.44 -14.42
CA ARG A 5 -13.11 19.14 -13.54
C ARG A 5 -12.79 19.83 -12.21
N LYS A 6 -13.42 20.98 -11.98
CA LYS A 6 -13.51 21.52 -10.63
C LYS A 6 -14.36 20.53 -9.84
N PHE A 7 -13.72 19.80 -8.93
CA PHE A 7 -14.43 18.98 -7.97
C PHE A 7 -15.19 19.91 -7.03
N ASP A 8 -16.51 19.78 -6.98
CA ASP A 8 -17.33 20.44 -5.97
C ASP A 8 -17.24 19.61 -4.68
N PRO A 9 -16.62 20.14 -3.60
CA PRO A 9 -16.46 19.40 -2.35
C PRO A 9 -17.79 18.89 -1.79
N GLY A 10 -18.91 19.59 -2.05
CA GLY A 10 -20.24 19.21 -1.57
C GLY A 10 -20.84 17.99 -2.26
N THR A 11 -20.20 17.48 -3.32
CA THR A 11 -20.73 16.37 -4.14
C THR A 11 -19.92 15.07 -4.01
N VAL A 12 -18.76 15.11 -3.33
CA VAL A 12 -17.90 13.93 -3.17
C VAL A 12 -18.33 13.17 -1.92
N LEU A 13 -18.85 11.95 -2.11
CA LEU A 13 -19.22 11.07 -1.01
C LEU A 13 -17.95 10.52 -0.32
N PRO A 14 -17.88 10.55 1.02
CA PRO A 14 -16.85 9.85 1.78
C PRO A 14 -16.79 8.37 1.37
N PHE A 15 -15.59 7.79 1.35
CA PHE A 15 -15.36 6.44 0.83
C PHE A 15 -16.33 5.39 1.42
N PHE A 16 -16.49 5.36 2.75
CA PHE A 16 -17.42 4.42 3.41
C PHE A 16 -18.92 4.67 3.16
N LYS A 17 -19.29 5.77 2.50
CA LYS A 17 -20.68 6.06 2.10
C LYS A 17 -20.94 5.70 0.64
N GLN A 18 -19.93 5.26 -0.10
CA GLN A 18 -20.09 4.87 -1.49
C GLN A 18 -20.74 3.47 -1.56
N SER A 19 -21.73 3.31 -2.44
CA SER A 19 -22.58 2.10 -2.47
C SER A 19 -21.84 0.81 -2.82
N GLN A 20 -20.71 0.92 -3.51
CA GLN A 20 -19.90 -0.22 -3.93
C GLN A 20 -18.84 -0.62 -2.89
N VAL A 21 -18.69 0.15 -1.81
CA VAL A 21 -17.73 -0.12 -0.74
C VAL A 21 -18.39 -1.01 0.31
N GLU A 22 -17.82 -2.19 0.51
CA GLU A 22 -18.21 -3.05 1.62
C GLU A 22 -17.47 -2.59 2.87
N THR A 23 -18.23 -2.25 3.92
CA THR A 23 -17.69 -1.78 5.20
C THR A 23 -17.84 -2.83 6.28
N ASP A 24 -16.81 -2.99 7.09
CA ASP A 24 -16.81 -3.88 8.26
C ASP A 24 -16.01 -3.25 9.41
N CYS A 25 -15.95 -3.93 10.56
CA CYS A 25 -15.19 -3.53 11.74
C CYS A 25 -14.16 -4.61 12.11
N ILE A 26 -12.91 -4.19 12.33
CA ILE A 26 -11.84 -5.03 12.89
C ILE A 26 -11.81 -4.81 14.40
N PRO A 27 -11.97 -5.85 15.24
CA PRO A 27 -12.06 -5.71 16.70
C PRO A 27 -10.69 -5.52 17.36
N VAL A 28 -9.99 -4.44 17.00
CA VAL A 28 -8.75 -3.98 17.62
C VAL A 28 -9.02 -2.61 18.28
N GLY A 29 -8.53 -2.41 19.49
CA GLY A 29 -8.87 -1.24 20.31
C GLY A 29 -10.38 -1.09 20.48
N ASN A 30 -10.91 0.09 20.14
CA ASN A 30 -12.35 0.38 20.16
C ASN A 30 -13.12 -0.12 18.92
N GLY A 31 -12.47 -0.88 18.04
CA GLY A 31 -13.00 -1.30 16.76
C GLY A 31 -12.62 -0.32 15.64
N VAL A 32 -11.95 -0.84 14.61
CA VAL A 32 -11.49 -0.05 13.48
C VAL A 32 -12.33 -0.35 12.25
N ARG A 33 -12.99 0.67 11.70
CA ARG A 33 -13.74 0.54 10.46
C ARG A 33 -12.78 0.28 9.30
N VAL A 34 -13.12 -0.68 8.45
CA VAL A 34 -12.43 -0.97 7.19
C VAL A 34 -13.44 -0.93 6.06
N GLY A 35 -13.04 -0.42 4.90
CA GLY A 35 -13.84 -0.42 3.69
C GLY A 35 -13.04 -0.99 2.52
N ILE A 36 -13.65 -1.86 1.74
CA ILE A 36 -13.04 -2.51 0.58
C ILE A 36 -13.98 -2.40 -0.61
N GLU A 37 -13.46 -1.91 -1.72
CA GLU A 37 -14.11 -1.98 -3.03
C GLU A 37 -13.42 -3.05 -3.87
N ARG A 38 -14.22 -3.85 -4.57
CA ARG A 38 -13.75 -4.88 -5.50
C ARG A 38 -13.90 -4.40 -6.93
N VAL A 39 -12.85 -4.57 -7.71
CA VAL A 39 -12.81 -4.17 -9.12
C VAL A 39 -12.42 -5.36 -9.95
N TYR A 40 -13.19 -5.64 -10.99
CA TYR A 40 -12.90 -6.69 -11.95
C TYR A 40 -13.16 -6.20 -13.37
N HIS A 41 -12.20 -6.43 -14.25
CA HIS A 41 -12.30 -6.08 -15.66
C HIS A 41 -12.36 -7.35 -16.53
N PRO A 42 -13.54 -7.77 -17.01
CA PRO A 42 -13.71 -9.05 -17.69
C PRO A 42 -12.85 -9.24 -18.94
N GLU A 43 -12.62 -8.18 -19.72
CA GLU A 43 -11.88 -8.29 -20.99
C GLU A 43 -10.38 -8.53 -20.78
N THR A 44 -9.82 -8.03 -19.68
CA THR A 44 -8.40 -8.20 -19.35
C THR A 44 -8.19 -9.33 -18.35
N GLY A 45 -9.27 -9.80 -17.70
CA GLY A 45 -9.22 -10.77 -16.62
C GLY A 45 -8.49 -10.26 -15.38
N ILE A 46 -8.27 -8.94 -15.26
CA ILE A 46 -7.59 -8.34 -14.12
C ILE A 46 -8.64 -8.03 -13.06
N GLY A 47 -8.44 -8.61 -11.88
CA GLY A 47 -9.23 -8.36 -10.68
C GLY A 47 -8.36 -7.81 -9.56
N GLY A 48 -9.00 -7.15 -8.61
CA GLY A 48 -8.32 -6.63 -7.44
C GLY A 48 -9.26 -5.90 -6.51
N VAL A 49 -8.68 -5.37 -5.45
CA VAL A 49 -9.38 -4.59 -4.46
C VAL A 49 -8.58 -3.36 -4.07
N TYR A 50 -9.28 -2.33 -3.62
CA TYR A 50 -8.67 -1.18 -2.98
C TYR A 50 -9.56 -0.69 -1.85
N GLY A 51 -8.98 0.10 -0.95
CA GLY A 51 -9.73 0.62 0.18
C GLY A 51 -8.85 1.22 1.26
N THR A 52 -9.43 1.35 2.44
CA THR A 52 -8.87 2.14 3.54
C THR A 52 -9.46 1.69 4.88
N TRP A 53 -8.91 2.19 5.98
CA TRP A 53 -9.36 1.89 7.34
C TRP A 53 -9.07 3.04 8.30
N GLY A 54 -9.83 3.08 9.40
CA GLY A 54 -9.83 4.17 10.37
C GLY A 54 -10.96 5.18 10.15
N ASP A 55 -11.03 6.20 10.98
CA ASP A 55 -12.04 7.25 10.90
C ASP A 55 -11.79 8.16 9.70
N SER A 56 -12.87 8.64 9.08
CA SER A 56 -12.79 9.51 7.90
C SER A 56 -12.76 10.98 8.32
N TYR A 57 -11.65 11.65 8.06
CA TYR A 57 -11.42 13.07 8.35
C TYR A 57 -11.53 13.86 7.06
N ASP A 58 -12.49 14.79 6.99
CA ASP A 58 -12.47 15.82 5.96
C ASP A 58 -11.38 16.88 6.24
N ASN A 59 -11.17 17.82 5.32
CA ASN A 59 -10.16 18.87 5.47
C ASN A 59 -10.35 19.72 6.74
N GLN A 60 -11.56 19.86 7.27
CA GLN A 60 -11.83 20.62 8.50
C GLN A 60 -11.58 19.76 9.75
N ALA A 61 -12.11 18.55 9.79
CA ALA A 61 -11.93 17.60 10.89
C ALA A 61 -10.45 17.20 11.07
N LEU A 62 -9.70 17.12 9.96
CA LEU A 62 -8.27 16.83 9.98
C LEU A 62 -7.49 17.89 10.78
N VAL A 63 -7.88 19.18 10.72
CA VAL A 63 -7.22 20.22 11.53
C VAL A 63 -7.36 19.92 13.01
N GLY A 64 -8.56 19.53 13.46
CA GLY A 64 -8.79 19.15 14.86
C GLY A 64 -7.93 17.95 15.28
N LEU A 65 -7.71 17.00 14.38
CA LEU A 65 -6.77 15.89 14.62
C LEU A 65 -5.33 16.39 14.83
N LEU A 66 -4.87 17.31 13.98
CA LEU A 66 -3.52 17.86 14.07
C LEU A 66 -3.34 18.71 15.34
N GLU A 67 -4.36 19.47 15.72
CA GLU A 67 -4.34 20.25 16.96
C GLU A 67 -4.22 19.35 18.20
N HIS A 68 -4.93 18.22 18.20
CA HIS A 68 -4.81 17.21 19.23
C HIS A 68 -3.37 16.65 19.29
N HIS A 69 -2.81 16.27 18.13
CA HIS A 69 -1.45 15.74 18.01
C HIS A 69 -0.37 16.73 18.50
N PHE A 70 -0.46 18.00 18.11
CA PHE A 70 0.52 19.02 18.49
C PHE A 70 0.27 19.65 19.87
N GLY A 71 -0.83 19.30 20.55
CA GLY A 71 -1.18 19.84 21.87
C GLY A 71 -1.54 21.33 21.84
N GLY A 72 -2.04 21.86 20.73
CA GLY A 72 -2.38 23.28 20.59
C GLY A 72 -2.86 23.67 19.19
N PRO A 73 -3.23 24.94 18.98
CA PRO A 73 -3.79 25.41 17.72
C PRO A 73 -2.85 25.18 16.52
N PHE A 74 -3.43 24.78 15.39
CA PHE A 74 -2.66 24.53 14.17
C PHE A 74 -2.47 25.85 13.41
N PRO A 75 -1.24 26.30 13.13
CA PRO A 75 -1.03 27.62 12.53
C PRO A 75 -1.64 27.74 11.14
N GLU A 76 -2.38 28.82 10.89
CA GLU A 76 -3.03 29.07 9.60
C GLU A 76 -2.04 29.06 8.42
N LYS A 77 -0.83 29.59 8.64
CA LYS A 77 0.26 29.59 7.65
C LYS A 77 0.72 28.19 7.23
N ASP A 78 0.46 27.17 8.05
CA ASP A 78 0.86 25.78 7.81
C ASP A 78 -0.31 24.97 7.21
N LEU A 79 -1.52 25.54 7.10
CA LEU A 79 -2.68 24.90 6.50
C LEU A 79 -2.55 24.78 4.98
N MET A 80 -2.81 23.59 4.47
CA MET A 80 -2.83 23.31 3.04
C MET A 80 -4.26 23.30 2.49
N ASN A 81 -4.47 24.00 1.37
CA ASN A 81 -5.71 23.87 0.60
C ASN A 81 -5.60 22.71 -0.40
N LEU A 82 -6.08 21.53 0.00
CA LEU A 82 -5.91 20.29 -0.76
C LEU A 82 -7.15 19.91 -1.61
N SER A 83 -8.27 20.59 -1.41
CA SER A 83 -9.49 20.39 -2.20
C SER A 83 -9.29 20.56 -3.72
N PRO A 84 -8.52 21.55 -4.22
CA PRO A 84 -8.26 21.69 -5.66
C PRO A 84 -7.48 20.51 -6.26
N LEU A 85 -6.76 19.76 -5.43
CA LEU A 85 -6.02 18.56 -5.82
C LEU A 85 -6.87 17.28 -5.70
N GLY A 86 -8.15 17.41 -5.34
CA GLY A 86 -9.07 16.28 -5.19
C GLY A 86 -8.98 15.57 -3.84
N PHE A 87 -8.24 16.11 -2.88
CA PHE A 87 -8.16 15.49 -1.56
C PHE A 87 -9.21 16.08 -0.62
N PHE A 88 -10.28 15.30 -0.42
CA PHE A 88 -11.40 15.68 0.44
C PHE A 88 -11.39 14.97 1.78
N HIS A 89 -10.96 13.71 1.81
CA HIS A 89 -10.98 12.86 3.00
C HIS A 89 -9.71 12.05 3.15
N ARG A 90 -9.26 11.84 4.39
CA ARG A 90 -8.20 10.88 4.77
C ARG A 90 -8.75 9.96 5.84
N HIS A 91 -8.17 8.78 5.96
CA HIS A 91 -8.53 7.86 7.02
C HIS A 91 -7.38 7.66 7.97
N HIS A 92 -7.66 7.86 9.26
CA HIS A 92 -6.68 7.71 10.32
C HIS A 92 -7.22 6.85 11.45
N VAL A 93 -6.30 6.14 12.10
CA VAL A 93 -6.56 5.42 13.34
C VAL A 93 -5.79 6.13 14.44
N LEU A 94 -6.44 6.39 15.56
CA LEU A 94 -5.84 7.03 16.72
C LEU A 94 -5.61 6.02 17.84
N ASP A 95 -4.59 6.31 18.64
CA ASP A 95 -4.37 5.75 19.97
C ASP A 95 -4.34 4.21 20.04
N LEU A 96 -3.66 3.58 19.09
CA LEU A 96 -3.30 2.15 19.18
C LEU A 96 -1.87 1.98 19.67
N SER A 97 -1.64 0.93 20.47
CA SER A 97 -0.28 0.47 20.79
C SER A 97 0.42 -0.11 19.55
N ASP A 98 1.73 -0.33 19.61
CA ASP A 98 2.49 -0.97 18.52
C ASP A 98 1.96 -2.38 18.23
N GLU A 99 1.59 -3.14 19.26
CA GLU A 99 0.98 -4.46 19.12
C GLU A 99 -0.40 -4.39 18.46
N GLU A 100 -1.22 -3.41 18.84
CA GLU A 100 -2.53 -3.19 18.22
C GLU A 100 -2.41 -2.76 16.76
N ASN A 101 -1.48 -1.87 16.44
CA ASN A 101 -1.16 -1.50 15.07
C ASN A 101 -0.75 -2.72 14.24
N LEU A 102 0.10 -3.59 14.78
CA LEU A 102 0.51 -4.82 14.10
C LEU A 102 -0.66 -5.78 13.90
N MET A 103 -1.49 -6.00 14.91
CA MET A 103 -2.68 -6.85 14.78
C MET A 103 -3.65 -6.29 13.73
N LEU A 104 -3.88 -4.98 13.74
CA LEU A 104 -4.75 -4.30 12.79
C LEU A 104 -4.22 -4.41 11.36
N GLU A 105 -2.98 -4.00 11.10
CA GLU A 105 -2.43 -4.02 9.75
C GLU A 105 -2.30 -5.45 9.22
N VAL A 106 -2.06 -6.44 10.08
CA VAL A 106 -2.05 -7.85 9.68
C VAL A 106 -3.45 -8.34 9.29
N GLU A 107 -4.50 -7.97 10.04
CA GLU A 107 -5.89 -8.28 9.70
C GLU A 107 -6.34 -7.56 8.42
N VAL A 108 -6.03 -6.27 8.28
CA VAL A 108 -6.29 -5.49 7.05
C VAL A 108 -5.62 -6.18 5.87
N GLY A 109 -4.32 -6.46 5.95
CA GLY A 109 -3.60 -7.07 4.84
C GLY A 109 -4.16 -8.44 4.46
N ALA A 110 -4.47 -9.29 5.44
CA ALA A 110 -5.08 -10.60 5.18
C ALA A 110 -6.46 -10.49 4.51
N ARG A 111 -7.28 -9.49 4.87
CA ARG A 111 -8.57 -9.22 4.19
C ARG A 111 -8.36 -8.79 2.75
N PHE A 112 -7.45 -7.85 2.50
CA PHE A 112 -7.15 -7.38 1.14
C PHE A 112 -6.63 -8.50 0.24
N LEU A 113 -5.75 -9.37 0.75
CA LEU A 113 -5.28 -10.54 -0.01
C LEU A 113 -6.41 -11.52 -0.33
N ARG A 114 -7.25 -11.88 0.64
CA ARG A 114 -8.40 -12.77 0.43
C ARG A 114 -9.37 -12.19 -0.58
N GLU A 115 -9.68 -10.90 -0.47
CA GLU A 115 -10.64 -10.26 -1.35
C GLU A 115 -10.09 -10.03 -2.76
N ALA A 116 -8.78 -9.77 -2.91
CA ALA A 116 -8.14 -9.74 -4.23
C ALA A 116 -8.19 -11.10 -4.92
N ALA A 117 -7.84 -12.18 -4.21
CA ALA A 117 -7.93 -13.55 -4.72
C ALA A 117 -9.38 -13.89 -5.12
N ARG A 118 -10.34 -13.61 -4.23
CA ARG A 118 -11.77 -13.84 -4.48
C ARG A 118 -12.28 -13.08 -5.69
N THR A 119 -11.87 -11.82 -5.86
CA THR A 119 -12.25 -10.99 -7.01
C THR A 119 -11.70 -11.53 -8.32
N CYS A 120 -10.56 -12.22 -8.28
CA CYS A 120 -10.00 -12.93 -9.43
C CYS A 120 -10.61 -14.33 -9.65
N GLY A 121 -11.54 -14.76 -8.80
CA GLY A 121 -12.10 -16.11 -8.82
C GLY A 121 -11.12 -17.19 -8.36
N TRP A 122 -10.14 -16.84 -7.52
CA TRP A 122 -9.11 -17.75 -7.01
C TRP A 122 -9.33 -18.09 -5.54
N SER A 123 -8.94 -19.29 -5.15
CA SER A 123 -8.78 -19.65 -3.74
C SER A 123 -7.42 -19.16 -3.23
N PRO A 124 -7.29 -18.75 -1.95
CA PRO A 124 -6.00 -18.39 -1.37
C PRO A 124 -4.93 -19.49 -1.52
N GLU A 125 -5.33 -20.76 -1.48
CA GLU A 125 -4.45 -21.92 -1.67
C GLU A 125 -3.81 -22.01 -3.07
N ASP A 126 -4.42 -21.37 -4.07
CA ASP A 126 -3.90 -21.34 -5.45
C ASP A 126 -2.85 -20.26 -5.66
N ILE A 127 -2.66 -19.36 -4.69
CA ILE A 127 -1.72 -18.24 -4.82
C ILE A 127 -0.30 -18.76 -4.64
N GLU A 128 0.55 -18.45 -5.62
CA GLU A 128 1.94 -18.90 -5.66
C GLU A 128 2.93 -17.78 -5.37
N GLY A 129 2.48 -16.52 -5.36
CA GLY A 129 3.30 -15.36 -5.04
C GLY A 129 2.49 -14.20 -4.45
N VAL A 130 3.09 -13.51 -3.47
CA VAL A 130 2.54 -12.33 -2.81
C VAL A 130 3.62 -11.26 -2.74
N PHE A 131 3.38 -10.11 -3.38
CA PHE A 131 4.35 -9.02 -3.50
C PHE A 131 3.71 -7.72 -3.00
N ILE A 132 4.09 -7.30 -1.81
CA ILE A 132 3.49 -6.13 -1.14
C ILE A 132 4.51 -5.02 -0.99
N GLY A 133 4.16 -3.87 -1.55
CA GLY A 133 4.83 -2.61 -1.36
C GLY A 133 4.42 -1.95 -0.05
N MET A 134 5.39 -1.44 0.70
CA MET A 134 5.16 -0.65 1.91
C MET A 134 6.35 0.27 2.22
N THR A 135 6.08 1.40 2.85
CA THR A 135 7.06 2.43 3.18
C THR A 135 8.01 1.96 4.27
N GLY A 136 7.47 1.29 5.29
CA GLY A 136 8.26 0.60 6.31
C GLY A 136 7.38 -0.42 7.02
N PRO A 137 7.80 -1.68 7.17
CA PRO A 137 6.97 -2.70 7.77
C PRO A 137 6.85 -2.51 9.30
N LEU A 138 5.73 -2.94 9.89
CA LEU A 138 5.58 -3.07 11.35
C LEU A 138 6.39 -4.24 11.92
N ALA A 139 6.72 -5.23 11.09
CA ALA A 139 7.53 -6.40 11.44
C ALA A 139 8.26 -6.92 10.21
N ASP A 140 9.48 -7.44 10.38
CA ASP A 140 10.31 -7.93 9.25
C ASP A 140 9.61 -9.04 8.44
N ASP A 141 8.76 -9.82 9.09
CA ASP A 141 7.96 -10.93 8.53
C ASP A 141 6.51 -10.51 8.19
N TYR A 142 6.22 -9.22 8.08
CA TYR A 142 4.85 -8.72 7.87
C TYR A 142 4.13 -9.36 6.68
N THR A 143 4.79 -9.45 5.52
CA THR A 143 4.20 -10.08 4.32
C THR A 143 3.89 -11.57 4.53
N GLU A 144 4.71 -12.28 5.31
CA GLU A 144 4.45 -13.67 5.69
C GLU A 144 3.22 -13.77 6.59
N ARG A 145 3.11 -12.91 7.61
CA ARG A 145 1.97 -12.91 8.54
C ARG A 145 0.63 -12.66 7.84
N ILE A 146 0.58 -11.69 6.92
CA ILE A 146 -0.65 -11.42 6.17
C ILE A 146 -0.99 -12.54 5.20
N ALA A 147 0.01 -13.16 4.55
CA ALA A 147 -0.20 -14.29 3.65
C ALA A 147 -0.72 -15.52 4.42
N GLN A 148 -0.05 -15.88 5.52
CA GLN A 148 -0.47 -16.98 6.38
C GLN A 148 -1.90 -16.79 6.88
N LYS A 149 -2.22 -15.59 7.39
CA LYS A 149 -3.56 -15.27 7.90
C LYS A 149 -4.62 -15.20 6.80
N ALA A 150 -4.23 -14.91 5.56
CA ALA A 150 -5.10 -15.00 4.39
C ALA A 150 -5.36 -16.45 3.93
N GLY A 151 -4.66 -17.44 4.49
CA GLY A 151 -4.73 -18.84 4.05
C GLY A 151 -3.88 -19.14 2.82
N ILE A 152 -2.90 -18.28 2.51
CA ILE A 152 -1.96 -18.50 1.41
C ILE A 152 -0.88 -19.50 1.86
N PRO A 153 -0.52 -20.50 1.04
CA PRO A 153 0.41 -21.55 1.44
C PRO A 153 1.81 -21.03 1.78
N GLU A 154 2.48 -21.72 2.71
CA GLU A 154 3.87 -21.44 3.08
C GLU A 154 4.81 -21.47 1.86
N LYS A 155 4.60 -22.42 0.94
CA LYS A 155 5.37 -22.56 -0.30
C LYS A 155 5.24 -21.40 -1.29
N ALA A 156 4.25 -20.51 -1.13
CA ALA A 156 4.13 -19.34 -1.99
C ALA A 156 5.32 -18.40 -1.73
N LEU A 157 5.78 -17.69 -2.75
CA LEU A 157 6.85 -16.71 -2.60
C LEU A 157 6.29 -15.43 -1.98
N LYS A 158 6.85 -14.97 -0.85
CA LYS A 158 6.46 -13.72 -0.17
C LYS A 158 7.57 -12.70 -0.30
N VAL A 159 7.25 -11.55 -0.87
CA VAL A 159 8.22 -10.48 -1.13
C VAL A 159 7.70 -9.14 -0.62
N SER A 160 8.51 -8.51 0.21
CA SER A 160 8.29 -7.12 0.64
C SER A 160 9.12 -6.18 -0.22
N VAL A 161 8.50 -5.12 -0.72
CA VAL A 161 9.18 -4.10 -1.53
C VAL A 161 9.14 -2.75 -0.81
N HIS A 162 10.32 -2.21 -0.52
CA HIS A 162 10.46 -0.94 0.20
C HIS A 162 10.93 0.17 -0.74
N LYS A 163 9.96 0.88 -1.34
CA LYS A 163 10.23 1.98 -2.29
C LYS A 163 9.21 3.13 -2.19
N ALA A 164 8.73 3.39 -0.97
CA ALA A 164 7.75 4.44 -0.68
C ALA A 164 6.52 4.36 -1.63
N CYS A 165 6.14 5.49 -2.23
CA CYS A 165 5.00 5.59 -3.16
C CYS A 165 5.15 4.76 -4.44
N ASP A 166 6.36 4.31 -4.80
CA ASP A 166 6.63 3.49 -6.01
C ASP A 166 6.72 1.98 -5.68
N SER A 167 6.47 1.59 -4.42
CA SER A 167 6.70 0.22 -3.95
C SER A 167 5.84 -0.84 -4.66
N SER A 168 4.56 -0.56 -4.91
CA SER A 168 3.66 -1.46 -5.63
C SER A 168 4.04 -1.60 -7.11
N MET A 169 4.53 -0.53 -7.74
CA MET A 169 5.05 -0.57 -9.11
C MET A 169 6.39 -1.29 -9.18
N GLY A 170 7.25 -1.14 -8.17
CA GLY A 170 8.48 -1.93 -8.01
C GLY A 170 8.17 -3.43 -7.89
N ALA A 171 7.16 -3.79 -7.08
CA ALA A 171 6.66 -5.15 -6.97
C ALA A 171 6.14 -5.69 -8.32
N LEU A 172 5.38 -4.89 -9.05
CA LEU A 172 4.91 -5.27 -10.39
C LEU A 172 6.06 -5.47 -11.38
N HIS A 173 7.08 -4.63 -11.31
CA HIS A 173 8.27 -4.73 -12.15
C HIS A 173 9.06 -6.01 -11.87
N LEU A 174 9.24 -6.37 -10.59
CA LEU A 174 9.85 -7.63 -10.16
C LEU A 174 9.13 -8.86 -10.71
N VAL A 175 7.80 -8.83 -10.72
CA VAL A 175 6.96 -9.95 -11.16
C VAL A 175 6.87 -10.08 -12.68
N LEU A 176 7.06 -8.99 -13.42
CA LEU A 176 6.82 -8.98 -14.87
C LEU A 176 8.08 -8.89 -15.73
N ASN A 177 9.17 -8.28 -15.26
CA ASN A 177 10.34 -7.98 -16.09
C ASN A 177 11.40 -9.10 -16.03
N PRO A 178 11.53 -9.95 -17.07
CA PRO A 178 12.53 -11.01 -17.11
C PRO A 178 13.97 -10.50 -17.29
N ASP A 179 14.15 -9.25 -17.72
CA ASP A 179 15.46 -8.65 -17.97
C ASP A 179 16.11 -8.09 -16.70
N LEU A 180 15.40 -8.15 -15.56
CA LEU A 180 15.99 -7.79 -14.27
C LEU A 180 17.12 -8.76 -13.91
N ALA A 181 18.22 -8.19 -13.42
CA ALA A 181 19.31 -8.98 -12.87
C ALA A 181 18.77 -9.87 -11.73
N VAL A 182 19.33 -11.07 -11.60
CA VAL A 182 19.04 -11.94 -10.46
C VAL A 182 19.42 -11.18 -9.19
N HIS A 183 18.43 -10.92 -8.34
CA HIS A 183 18.66 -10.31 -7.03
C HIS A 183 19.49 -11.28 -6.19
N LYS A 184 20.58 -10.78 -5.58
CA LYS A 184 21.50 -11.63 -4.78
C LYS A 184 20.80 -12.38 -3.64
N ASN A 185 19.73 -11.81 -3.09
CA ASN A 185 18.96 -12.42 -2.00
C ASN A 185 17.99 -13.52 -2.46
N LEU A 186 17.72 -13.65 -3.76
CA LEU A 186 16.67 -14.52 -4.29
C LEU A 186 17.21 -15.63 -5.20
N GLU A 187 18.50 -15.61 -5.54
CA GLU A 187 19.22 -16.57 -6.41
C GLU A 187 18.57 -16.86 -7.79
N ARG A 188 17.42 -16.27 -8.08
CA ARG A 188 16.55 -16.54 -9.22
C ARG A 188 15.95 -15.24 -9.75
N ASN A 189 15.60 -15.23 -11.03
CA ASN A 189 14.84 -14.14 -11.61
C ASN A 189 13.35 -14.33 -11.28
N ILE A 190 12.79 -13.39 -10.50
CA ILE A 190 11.40 -13.47 -10.00
C ILE A 190 10.40 -13.57 -11.15
N ALA A 191 10.53 -12.74 -12.19
CA ALA A 191 9.60 -12.74 -13.31
C ALA A 191 9.57 -14.08 -14.06
N THR A 192 10.73 -14.73 -14.18
CA THR A 192 10.86 -16.09 -14.74
C THR A 192 10.20 -17.12 -13.82
N GLU A 193 10.44 -17.03 -12.52
CA GLU A 193 9.88 -17.96 -11.54
C GLU A 193 8.36 -17.84 -11.42
N MET A 194 7.82 -16.63 -11.55
CA MET A 194 6.39 -16.31 -11.45
C MET A 194 5.64 -16.46 -12.79
N TYR A 195 6.34 -16.79 -13.89
CA TYR A 195 5.71 -16.92 -15.20
C TYR A 195 4.60 -17.97 -15.20
N GLY A 196 3.39 -17.58 -15.61
CA GLY A 196 2.22 -18.45 -15.65
C GLY A 196 1.58 -18.78 -14.30
N LYS A 197 2.11 -18.24 -13.20
CA LYS A 197 1.62 -18.47 -11.82
C LYS A 197 0.63 -17.41 -11.36
N LYS A 198 -0.26 -17.76 -10.42
CA LYS A 198 -1.19 -16.79 -9.80
C LYS A 198 -0.47 -15.97 -8.75
N VAL A 199 -0.40 -14.66 -8.96
CA VAL A 199 0.33 -13.72 -8.10
C VAL A 199 -0.58 -12.59 -7.63
N LEU A 200 -0.47 -12.22 -6.36
CA LEU A 200 -1.06 -11.00 -5.80
C LEU A 200 0.03 -9.93 -5.68
N VAL A 201 -0.22 -8.75 -6.24
CA VAL A 201 0.70 -7.61 -6.23
C VAL A 201 -0.04 -6.37 -5.73
N GLY A 202 0.56 -5.61 -4.82
CA GLY A 202 -0.12 -4.45 -4.26
C GLY A 202 0.73 -3.57 -3.37
N GLY A 203 0.08 -2.61 -2.72
CA GLY A 203 0.65 -1.79 -1.65
C GLY A 203 -0.32 -1.71 -0.48
N ILE A 204 0.21 -1.77 0.74
CA ILE A 204 -0.57 -1.70 1.98
C ILE A 204 0.17 -0.76 2.92
N GLU A 205 -0.47 0.36 3.28
CA GLU A 205 0.18 1.45 3.99
C GLU A 205 -0.71 1.98 5.12
N GLY A 206 -0.31 1.72 6.36
CA GLY A 206 -0.88 2.31 7.57
C GLY A 206 -0.12 3.56 8.01
N LEU A 207 -0.28 4.68 7.31
CA LEU A 207 0.52 5.88 7.61
C LEU A 207 0.15 6.55 8.95
N SER A 208 -0.99 6.19 9.54
CA SER A 208 -1.45 6.72 10.84
C SER A 208 -0.47 6.51 11.99
N ARG A 209 0.24 5.38 12.05
CA ARG A 209 1.21 5.14 13.13
C ARG A 209 2.44 6.05 13.03
N PHE A 210 2.76 6.53 11.82
CA PHE A 210 3.82 7.51 11.68
C PHE A 210 3.33 8.92 11.97
N VAL A 211 2.03 9.19 11.83
CA VAL A 211 1.42 10.46 12.21
C VAL A 211 1.70 10.75 13.69
N GLN A 212 1.53 9.75 14.56
CA GLN A 212 1.79 9.87 16.00
C GLN A 212 3.23 10.25 16.36
N GLY A 213 4.22 9.97 15.50
CA GLY A 213 5.62 10.30 15.72
C GLY A 213 6.15 11.47 14.89
N SER A 214 5.36 12.00 13.96
CA SER A 214 5.83 12.97 12.97
C SER A 214 5.64 14.41 13.43
N LEU A 215 6.65 15.25 13.15
CA LEU A 215 6.58 16.70 13.29
C LEU A 215 6.36 17.41 11.95
N ASP A 216 6.27 16.66 10.84
CA ASP A 216 6.09 17.20 9.51
C ASP A 216 4.61 17.54 9.24
N LYS A 217 4.27 18.79 9.49
CA LYS A 217 2.91 19.33 9.29
C LYS A 217 2.36 19.14 7.88
N SER A 218 3.21 19.07 6.87
CA SER A 218 2.79 18.89 5.47
C SER A 218 2.38 17.43 5.23
N ALA A 219 3.21 16.50 5.68
CA ALA A 219 2.96 15.06 5.61
C ALA A 219 1.62 14.68 6.23
N LEU A 220 1.38 15.21 7.43
CA LEU A 220 0.21 14.92 8.25
C LEU A 220 -1.11 15.38 7.60
N GLN A 221 -1.05 16.35 6.69
CA GLN A 221 -2.22 16.83 5.95
C GLN A 221 -2.46 16.04 4.64
N LEU A 222 -1.45 15.36 4.11
CA LEU A 222 -1.51 14.67 2.83
C LEU A 222 -1.87 13.20 2.98
N PHE A 223 -1.19 12.51 3.89
CA PHE A 223 -1.19 11.06 3.96
C PHE A 223 -2.28 10.49 4.88
N GLY A 224 -2.66 9.25 4.63
CA GLY A 224 -3.58 8.48 5.44
C GLY A 224 -3.41 6.99 5.17
N ASN A 225 -4.29 6.18 5.75
CA ASN A 225 -4.25 4.73 5.53
C ASN A 225 -4.83 4.36 4.17
N GLY A 226 -4.23 3.37 3.52
CA GLY A 226 -4.73 2.90 2.23
C GLY A 226 -4.10 1.58 1.81
N ALA A 227 -4.84 0.82 1.01
CA ALA A 227 -4.34 -0.40 0.43
C ALA A 227 -4.95 -0.64 -0.96
N GLY A 228 -4.20 -1.34 -1.79
CA GLY A 228 -4.62 -1.81 -3.10
C GLY A 228 -3.86 -3.06 -3.48
N VAL A 229 -4.57 -4.12 -3.89
CA VAL A 229 -3.98 -5.39 -4.31
C VAL A 229 -4.70 -5.88 -5.57
N ILE A 230 -3.93 -6.21 -6.59
CA ILE A 230 -4.42 -6.83 -7.83
C ILE A 230 -3.92 -8.27 -7.94
N GLY A 231 -4.74 -9.11 -8.56
CA GLY A 231 -4.32 -10.44 -9.00
C GLY A 231 -3.91 -10.42 -10.47
N LEU A 232 -2.79 -11.05 -10.77
CA LEU A 232 -2.33 -11.25 -12.15
C LEU A 232 -1.62 -12.59 -12.34
N ILE A 233 -1.53 -13.01 -13.60
CA ILE A 233 -0.78 -14.17 -14.05
C ILE A 233 0.22 -13.69 -15.10
N PRO A 234 1.52 -13.57 -14.78
CA PRO A 234 2.54 -13.08 -15.70
C PRO A 234 2.58 -13.93 -16.97
N GLY A 235 2.56 -13.28 -18.14
CA GLY A 235 2.50 -13.95 -19.44
C GLY A 235 1.10 -14.40 -19.87
N ARG A 236 0.07 -14.27 -19.02
CA ARG A 236 -1.34 -14.55 -19.38
C ARG A 236 -2.24 -13.33 -19.25
N SER A 237 -2.50 -12.86 -18.02
CA SER A 237 -3.37 -11.69 -17.79
C SER A 237 -2.62 -10.36 -17.89
N MET A 238 -1.29 -10.38 -17.77
CA MET A 238 -0.44 -9.21 -17.96
C MET A 238 0.90 -9.61 -18.58
N LYS A 239 1.38 -8.80 -19.53
CA LYS A 239 2.65 -9.02 -20.23
C LYS A 239 3.52 -7.77 -20.15
N PHE A 240 4.79 -7.98 -19.83
CA PHE A 240 5.80 -6.94 -19.96
C PHE A 240 6.11 -6.68 -21.44
N LEU A 241 6.01 -5.42 -21.87
CA LEU A 241 6.30 -5.01 -23.25
C LEU A 241 7.64 -4.29 -23.35
N VAL A 242 7.89 -3.37 -22.43
CA VAL A 242 9.09 -2.55 -22.37
C VAL A 242 9.27 -2.04 -20.96
N GLY A 243 10.51 -1.88 -20.54
CA GLY A 243 10.90 -1.19 -19.33
C GLY A 243 12.42 -1.10 -19.27
N LYS A 244 12.93 -0.19 -18.45
CA LYS A 244 14.35 -0.09 -18.19
C LYS A 244 14.61 -0.65 -16.80
N ALA A 245 15.66 -1.44 -16.65
CA ALA A 245 16.18 -1.87 -15.36
C ALA A 245 16.96 -0.75 -14.62
N HIS A 246 16.71 0.52 -14.95
CA HIS A 246 17.44 1.66 -14.40
C HIS A 246 16.50 2.54 -13.58
N GLU A 247 16.81 2.67 -12.29
CA GLU A 247 16.11 3.57 -11.37
C GLU A 247 16.81 4.92 -11.32
N VAL A 248 16.06 6.01 -11.49
CA VAL A 248 16.56 7.38 -11.27
C VAL A 248 15.96 7.84 -9.95
N TYR A 249 16.81 8.05 -8.96
CA TYR A 249 16.40 8.51 -7.63
C TYR A 249 16.27 10.02 -7.60
N ASP A 250 15.39 10.51 -6.74
CA ASP A 250 15.37 11.90 -6.34
C ASP A 250 16.55 12.16 -5.40
N GLU A 251 17.69 12.55 -5.97
CA GLU A 251 18.91 12.90 -5.23
C GLU A 251 18.71 14.01 -4.20
N ASN A 252 17.64 14.80 -4.36
CA ASN A 252 17.32 15.94 -3.51
C ASN A 252 16.31 15.59 -2.40
N GLY A 253 15.74 14.38 -2.39
CA GLY A 253 14.76 13.96 -1.39
C GLY A 253 13.50 14.85 -1.35
N VAL A 254 13.08 15.41 -2.48
CA VAL A 254 11.88 16.26 -2.58
C VAL A 254 10.60 15.45 -2.35
N LEU A 255 10.61 14.16 -2.68
CA LEU A 255 9.55 13.19 -2.31
C LEU A 255 9.81 12.51 -0.95
N MET A 256 10.94 12.81 -0.29
CA MET A 256 11.31 12.32 1.04
C MET A 256 10.61 13.21 2.08
N ILE A 257 9.31 13.01 2.23
CA ILE A 257 8.64 13.45 3.45
C ILE A 257 9.34 12.75 4.62
N SER A 258 9.71 13.47 5.68
CA SER A 258 10.59 13.00 6.76
C SER A 258 9.92 11.97 7.68
N MET A 259 9.46 10.87 7.11
CA MET A 259 9.22 9.60 7.77
C MET A 259 10.58 8.93 7.84
N LEU A 260 10.88 8.22 8.93
CA LEU A 260 12.11 7.44 9.09
C LEU A 260 12.19 6.35 8.01
N TYR A 261 12.57 6.73 6.80
CA TYR A 261 13.01 5.82 5.77
C TYR A 261 14.39 5.32 6.23
N PRO A 262 14.60 4.00 6.42
CA PRO A 262 15.95 3.47 6.55
C PRO A 262 16.66 3.63 5.19
N HIS A 263 17.15 4.84 4.92
CA HIS A 263 17.95 5.17 3.74
C HIS A 263 19.42 4.96 4.08
N SER A 264 20.06 3.98 3.43
CA SER A 264 21.50 3.74 3.55
C SER A 264 22.35 4.76 2.79
N GLY A 265 21.75 5.55 1.88
CA GLY A 265 22.46 6.46 0.98
C GLY A 265 23.52 5.75 0.11
N ARG A 266 23.51 4.42 0.07
CA ARG A 266 24.54 3.57 -0.52
C ARG A 266 23.85 2.58 -1.45
N ARG A 267 24.38 2.45 -2.67
CA ARG A 267 24.11 1.29 -3.53
C ARG A 267 24.39 0.02 -2.72
N GLU A 268 23.48 -0.94 -2.77
CA GLU A 268 23.80 -2.28 -2.31
C GLU A 268 24.96 -2.82 -3.16
N ASN A 269 25.71 -3.80 -2.63
CA ASN A 269 26.93 -4.30 -3.26
C ASN A 269 26.72 -4.97 -4.64
N ASP A 270 25.49 -5.01 -5.16
CA ASP A 270 25.09 -5.52 -6.47
C ASP A 270 24.68 -4.43 -7.47
N GLY A 271 24.71 -3.16 -7.07
CA GLY A 271 24.26 -2.04 -7.91
C GLY A 271 22.74 -1.87 -7.97
N SER A 272 21.97 -2.77 -7.33
CA SER A 272 20.55 -2.55 -7.05
C SER A 272 20.40 -1.54 -5.92
N MET A 273 19.30 -0.79 -5.96
CA MET A 273 18.96 0.21 -4.97
C MET A 273 17.61 -0.10 -4.28
N VAL A 274 16.96 -1.21 -4.66
CA VAL A 274 15.72 -1.72 -4.04
C VAL A 274 16.07 -2.66 -2.88
N LYS A 275 15.58 -2.36 -1.68
CA LYS A 275 15.61 -3.30 -0.57
C LYS A 275 14.44 -4.28 -0.72
N VAL A 276 14.78 -5.50 -1.13
CA VAL A 276 13.87 -6.63 -1.24
C VAL A 276 14.21 -7.63 -0.13
N SER A 277 13.23 -8.00 0.68
CA SER A 277 13.35 -9.11 1.62
C SER A 277 12.40 -10.24 1.22
N GLN A 278 12.90 -11.47 1.38
CA GLN A 278 12.13 -12.70 1.29
C GLN A 278 11.91 -13.22 2.71
N ALA A 279 10.70 -13.70 3.00
CA ALA A 279 10.40 -14.41 4.24
C ALA A 279 10.17 -15.91 3.97
N GLY A 280 10.49 -16.77 4.95
CA GLY A 280 10.13 -18.19 4.98
C GLY A 280 11.01 -19.13 4.12
N VAL A 281 12.29 -19.28 4.46
CA VAL A 281 13.17 -20.35 3.91
C VAL A 281 12.99 -21.64 4.72
#